data_AF-A0A1G3PQF8-F1
#
_entry.id   AF-A0A1G3PQF8-F1
#
_cell.length_a   1.000
_cell.length_b   1.000
_cell.length_c   1.000
_cell.angle_alpha   90.00
_cell.angle_beta   90.00
_cell.angle_gamma   90.00
#
_symmetry.space_group_name_H-M   'P 1'
#
loop_
_entity.id
_entity.type
_entity.pdbx_description
1 polymer ?
#
loop_
_entity_poly.entity_id
_entity_poly.type
_entity_poly.pdbx_seq_one_letter_code
_entity_poly.pdbx_strand_id
1 'polypeptide(L)'
;MKFILDENFPKKAVDVLIKAGHESIDVRGTALEGCDDKTLLNFAKDKKGTLLTTDKDFYHTLHSKNKPHYGIIVIALKQPNSQAIISRLDWFLLKFSGTPLKNKCFLILDEKCLIFD
;
A
#
# COMPACT_ATOMS: atom_id res chain seq x y z
N MET A 1 -5.54 -11.45 -2.31
CA MET A 1 -4.49 -10.67 -3.02
C MET A 1 -3.22 -10.69 -2.20
N LYS A 2 -2.08 -10.26 -2.75
CA LYS A 2 -0.83 -10.09 -2.00
C LYS A 2 -0.54 -8.61 -1.79
N PHE A 3 -0.24 -8.24 -0.55
CA PHE A 3 0.14 -6.88 -0.20
C PHE A 3 1.58 -6.85 0.29
N ILE A 4 2.31 -5.81 -0.10
CA ILE A 4 3.65 -5.51 0.40
C ILE A 4 3.51 -4.29 1.29
N LEU A 5 3.89 -4.41 2.56
CA LEU A 5 3.80 -3.32 3.51
C LEU A 5 5.18 -2.68 3.61
N ASP A 6 5.21 -1.37 3.39
CA ASP A 6 6.33 -0.50 3.69
C ASP A 6 6.68 -0.53 5.19
N GLU A 7 7.92 -0.17 5.53
CA GLU A 7 8.47 -0.25 6.87
C GLU A 7 7.72 0.64 7.88
N ASN A 8 7.23 1.78 7.40
CA ASN A 8 6.49 2.74 8.21
C ASN A 8 5.00 2.35 8.40
N PHE A 9 4.53 1.31 7.71
CA PHE A 9 3.14 0.89 7.78
C PHE A 9 2.85 0.10 9.07
N PRO A 10 1.72 0.26 9.77
CA PRO A 10 1.49 -0.42 11.04
C PRO A 10 1.52 -1.96 10.96
N LYS A 11 2.21 -2.63 11.88
CA LYS A 11 2.32 -4.11 11.91
C LYS A 11 0.96 -4.82 12.01
N LYS A 12 0.01 -4.18 12.71
CA LYS A 12 -1.38 -4.65 12.81
C LYS A 12 -2.08 -4.80 11.45
N ALA A 13 -1.57 -4.19 10.38
CA ALA A 13 -2.14 -4.31 9.04
C ALA A 13 -2.01 -5.74 8.50
N VAL A 14 -0.99 -6.48 8.92
CA VAL A 14 -0.83 -7.91 8.58
C VAL A 14 -2.06 -8.70 9.04
N ASP A 15 -2.47 -8.53 10.29
CA ASP A 15 -3.63 -9.24 10.85
C ASP A 15 -4.93 -8.86 10.13
N VAL A 16 -5.08 -7.58 9.77
CA VAL A 16 -6.23 -7.07 9.02
C VAL A 16 -6.32 -7.71 7.63
N LEU A 17 -5.20 -7.75 6.91
CA LEU A 17 -5.12 -8.34 5.58
C LEU A 17 -5.39 -9.84 5.61
N ILE A 18 -4.81 -10.57 6.57
CA ILE A 18 -5.05 -12.01 6.74
C ILE A 18 -6.52 -12.28 7.02
N LYS A 19 -7.15 -11.52 7.93
CA LYS A 19 -8.60 -11.65 8.24
C LYS A 19 -9.48 -11.34 7.02
N ALA A 20 -9.04 -10.46 6.13
CA ALA A 20 -9.70 -10.16 4.86
C ALA A 20 -9.42 -11.21 3.76
N GLY A 21 -8.68 -12.29 4.06
CA GLY A 21 -8.36 -13.35 3.09
C GLY A 21 -7.25 -12.94 2.10
N HIS A 22 -6.28 -12.14 2.56
CA HIS A 22 -5.16 -11.67 1.75
C HIS A 22 -3.82 -12.14 2.32
N GLU A 23 -2.85 -12.33 1.43
CA GLU A 23 -1.45 -12.53 1.78
C GLU A 23 -0.79 -11.17 2.03
N SER A 24 0.19 -11.12 2.93
CA SER A 24 0.97 -9.93 3.22
C SER A 24 2.45 -10.25 3.39
N ILE A 25 3.31 -9.37 2.90
CA ILE A 25 4.76 -9.36 3.17
C ILE A 25 5.06 -8.02 3.84
N ASP A 26 5.49 -8.06 5.09
CA ASP A 26 6.00 -6.89 5.82
C ASP A 26 7.51 -6.79 5.59
N VAL A 27 8.00 -5.65 5.08
CA VAL A 27 9.42 -5.50 4.77
C VAL A 27 10.27 -5.23 6.01
N ARG A 28 9.67 -4.84 7.13
CA ARG A 28 10.41 -4.68 8.39
C ARG A 28 11.04 -5.99 8.86
N GLY A 29 12.26 -5.89 9.35
CA GLY A 29 13.06 -7.04 9.80
C GLY A 29 13.52 -7.94 8.65
N THR A 30 13.37 -7.50 7.40
CA THR A 30 13.89 -8.21 6.22
C THR A 30 15.11 -7.47 5.65
N ALA A 31 15.79 -8.07 4.68
CA ALA A 31 16.88 -7.41 3.96
C ALA A 31 16.44 -6.19 3.12
N LEU A 32 15.13 -5.91 3.05
CA LEU A 32 14.54 -4.77 2.34
C LEU A 32 14.13 -3.62 3.28
N GLU A 33 14.34 -3.76 4.59
CA GLU A 33 14.17 -2.64 5.52
C GLU A 33 15.14 -1.50 5.18
N GLY A 34 14.66 -0.26 5.16
CA GLY A 34 15.42 0.93 4.76
C GLY A 34 15.80 1.01 3.27
N CYS A 35 15.26 0.14 2.41
CA CYS A 35 15.51 0.24 0.96
C CYS A 35 14.81 1.45 0.34
N ASP A 36 15.32 1.93 -0.81
CA ASP A 36 14.70 3.04 -1.52
C ASP A 36 13.35 2.66 -2.16
N ASP A 37 12.53 3.67 -2.46
CA ASP A 37 11.20 3.46 -3.00
C ASP A 37 11.15 2.67 -4.30
N LYS A 38 12.16 2.84 -5.16
CA LYS A 38 12.23 2.15 -6.46
C LYS A 38 12.50 0.67 -6.25
N THR A 39 13.36 0.33 -5.30
CA THR A 39 13.67 -1.03 -4.89
C THR A 39 12.44 -1.69 -4.28
N LEU A 40 11.75 -0.98 -3.37
CA LEU A 40 10.50 -1.47 -2.77
C LEU A 40 9.41 -1.72 -3.81
N LEU A 41 9.21 -0.81 -4.76
CA LEU A 41 8.23 -0.97 -5.82
C LEU A 41 8.58 -2.10 -6.79
N ASN A 42 9.86 -2.27 -7.14
CA ASN A 42 10.30 -3.40 -7.96
C ASN A 42 10.08 -4.73 -7.24
N PHE A 43 10.39 -4.81 -5.94
CA PHE A 43 10.08 -5.98 -5.15
C PHE A 43 8.58 -6.29 -5.16
N ALA A 44 7.72 -5.28 -5.00
CA ALA A 44 6.27 -5.47 -5.09
C ALA A 44 5.83 -5.99 -6.47
N LYS A 45 6.44 -5.51 -7.55
CA LYS A 45 6.20 -6.01 -8.91
C LYS A 45 6.59 -7.48 -9.06
N ASP A 46 7.78 -7.84 -8.59
CA ASP A 46 8.31 -9.21 -8.66
C ASP A 46 7.43 -10.19 -7.89
N LYS A 47 6.93 -9.77 -6.72
CA LYS A 47 5.98 -10.55 -5.91
C LYS A 47 4.54 -10.51 -6.41
N LYS A 48 4.26 -9.76 -7.48
CA LYS A 48 2.91 -9.50 -8.00
C LYS A 48 1.97 -8.95 -6.91
N GLY A 49 2.51 -8.12 -6.03
CA GLY A 49 1.84 -7.58 -4.86
C GLY A 49 1.50 -6.10 -5.01
N THR A 50 0.43 -5.69 -4.33
CA THR A 50 0.02 -4.30 -4.17
C THR A 50 0.82 -3.66 -3.04
N LEU A 51 1.46 -2.52 -3.29
CA LEU A 51 2.23 -1.80 -2.27
C LEU A 51 1.30 -0.99 -1.36
N LEU A 52 1.50 -1.11 -0.04
CA LEU A 52 0.91 -0.26 1.00
C LEU A 52 2.01 0.62 1.60
N THR A 53 1.82 1.92 1.55
CA THR A 53 2.77 2.90 2.12
C THR A 53 2.02 4.10 2.70
N THR A 54 2.70 4.85 3.56
CA THR A 54 2.26 6.17 4.02
C THR A 54 2.94 7.31 3.28
N ASP A 55 3.92 7.01 2.43
CA ASP A 55 4.72 8.00 1.70
C ASP A 55 4.01 8.47 0.41
N LYS A 56 3.93 9.80 0.26
CA LYS A 56 3.29 10.48 -0.85
C LYS A 56 4.12 10.44 -2.14
N ASP A 57 5.42 10.22 -2.05
CA ASP A 57 6.31 10.24 -3.21
C ASP A 57 6.01 9.09 -4.20
N PHE A 58 5.38 8.02 -3.70
CA PHE A 58 4.90 6.92 -4.52
C PHE A 58 3.81 7.30 -5.52
N TYR A 59 2.89 8.21 -5.18
CA TYR A 59 1.85 8.64 -6.12
C TYR A 59 2.31 9.79 -7.02
N HIS A 60 3.21 10.66 -6.53
CA HIS A 60 3.70 11.80 -7.30
C HIS A 60 4.65 11.40 -8.43
N THR A 61 5.59 10.49 -8.15
CA THR A 61 6.71 10.20 -9.06
C THR A 61 6.70 8.77 -9.57
N LEU A 62 6.50 7.80 -8.68
CA LEU A 62 6.81 6.41 -9.00
C LEU A 62 5.70 5.71 -9.77
N HIS A 63 4.45 6.00 -9.42
CA HIS A 63 3.28 5.45 -10.08
C HIS A 63 3.35 5.60 -11.62
N SER A 64 3.53 6.81 -12.14
CA SER A 64 3.56 7.04 -13.59
C SER A 64 4.81 6.50 -14.28
N LYS A 65 5.96 6.52 -13.59
CA LYS A 65 7.26 6.14 -14.18
C LYS A 65 7.57 4.65 -14.15
N ASN A 66 6.87 3.85 -13.32
CA ASN A 66 7.25 2.46 -13.05
C ASN A 66 6.16 1.42 -13.34
N LYS A 67 5.24 1.74 -14.25
CA LYS A 67 4.27 0.77 -14.79
C LYS A 67 4.98 -0.33 -15.61
N PRO A 68 4.42 -1.55 -15.69
CA PRO A 68 3.24 -1.99 -14.97
C PRO A 68 3.54 -2.32 -13.50
N HIS A 69 2.57 -2.08 -12.63
CA HIS A 69 2.58 -2.52 -11.22
C HIS A 69 1.21 -3.10 -10.83
N TYR A 70 1.16 -3.83 -9.72
CA TYR A 70 -0.07 -4.53 -9.29
C TYR A 70 -1.00 -3.69 -8.41
N GLY A 71 -0.55 -2.49 -8.06
CA GLY A 71 -1.33 -1.46 -7.38
C GLY A 71 -0.46 -0.75 -6.36
N ILE A 72 -0.75 0.52 -6.10
CA ILE A 72 -0.12 1.30 -5.04
C ILE A 72 -1.25 1.91 -4.21
N ILE A 73 -1.18 1.78 -2.89
CA ILE A 73 -2.13 2.39 -1.97
C ILE A 73 -1.32 3.21 -0.97
N VAL A 74 -1.52 4.52 -1.04
CA VAL A 74 -0.90 5.50 -0.18
C VAL A 74 -1.94 5.95 0.85
N ILE A 75 -1.72 5.65 2.13
CA ILE A 75 -2.56 6.16 3.23
C ILE A 75 -1.83 7.33 3.90
N ALA A 76 -2.17 8.55 3.50
CA ALA A 76 -1.47 9.76 3.93
C ALA A 76 -2.40 10.70 4.72
N LEU A 77 -2.58 10.37 6.00
CA LEU A 77 -3.46 11.10 6.92
C LEU A 77 -2.75 12.33 7.52
N LYS A 78 -3.51 13.36 7.90
CA LYS A 78 -2.95 14.56 8.53
C LYS A 78 -2.34 14.29 9.91
N GLN A 79 -2.97 13.41 10.69
CA GLN A 79 -2.48 12.95 11.99
C GLN A 79 -2.38 11.42 11.98
N PRO A 80 -1.34 10.87 11.32
CA PRO A 80 -1.22 9.44 11.16
C PRO A 80 -0.93 8.80 12.51
N ASN A 81 -1.77 7.85 12.90
CA ASN A 81 -1.49 6.92 13.96
C ASN A 81 -1.89 5.52 13.50
N SER A 82 -1.38 4.49 14.18
CA SER A 82 -1.64 3.11 13.79
C SER A 82 -3.13 2.81 13.67
N GLN A 83 -3.96 3.27 14.61
CA GLN A 83 -5.39 3.00 14.57
C GLN A 83 -6.07 3.65 13.37
N ALA A 84 -5.75 4.92 13.08
CA ALA A 84 -6.32 5.66 11.95
C ALA A 84 -5.93 5.03 10.60
N ILE A 85 -4.66 4.63 10.43
CA ILE A 85 -4.19 3.96 9.21
C ILE A 85 -4.92 2.62 9.03
N ILE A 86 -5.05 1.82 10.10
CA ILE A 86 -5.77 0.55 10.05
C ILE A 86 -7.25 0.76 9.69
N SER A 87 -7.93 1.71 10.32
CA SER A 87 -9.33 2.01 9.98
C SER A 87 -9.51 2.44 8.52
N ARG A 88 -8.53 3.14 7.94
CA ARG A 88 -8.57 3.50 6.51
C ARG A 88 -8.25 2.33 5.59
N LEU A 89 -7.37 1.40 6.02
CA LEU A 89 -7.14 0.14 5.32
C LEU A 89 -8.41 -0.72 5.30
N ASP A 90 -9.06 -0.92 6.45
CA ASP A 90 -10.33 -1.67 6.54
C ASP A 90 -11.40 -1.09 5.61
N TRP A 91 -11.57 0.23 5.66
CA TRP A 91 -12.48 0.95 4.77
C TRP A 91 -12.14 0.71 3.29
N PHE A 92 -10.87 0.75 2.92
CA PHE A 92 -10.43 0.53 1.54
C PHE A 92 -10.76 -0.89 1.07
N LEU A 93 -10.42 -1.90 1.87
CA LEU A 93 -10.66 -3.31 1.54
C LEU A 93 -12.16 -3.58 1.34
N LEU A 94 -13.02 -2.99 2.18
CA LEU A 94 -14.46 -3.11 2.04
C LEU A 94 -14.99 -2.39 0.79
N LYS A 95 -14.58 -1.12 0.59
CA LYS A 95 -15.11 -0.28 -0.49
C LYS A 95 -14.67 -0.72 -1.88
N PHE A 96 -13.45 -1.23 -2.02
CA PHE A 96 -12.85 -1.60 -3.30
C PHE A 96 -12.71 -3.11 -3.48
N SER A 97 -13.45 -3.90 -2.70
CA SER A 97 -13.54 -5.35 -2.89
C SER A 97 -13.97 -5.66 -4.34
N GLY A 98 -13.23 -6.53 -5.02
CA GLY A 98 -13.46 -6.89 -6.43
C GLY A 98 -13.03 -5.85 -7.46
N THR A 99 -12.49 -4.70 -7.06
CA THR A 99 -12.00 -3.67 -7.99
C THR A 99 -10.58 -4.00 -8.48
N PRO A 100 -10.29 -3.94 -9.79
CA PRO A 100 -8.93 -4.12 -10.30
C PRO A 100 -7.97 -3.00 -9.81
N LEU A 101 -6.86 -3.39 -9.19
CA LEU A 101 -5.83 -2.46 -8.67
C LEU A 101 -4.63 -2.28 -9.62
N LYS A 102 -4.53 -3.12 -10.66
CA LYS A 102 -3.40 -3.12 -11.59
C LYS A 102 -3.22 -1.74 -12.24
N ASN A 103 -1.99 -1.24 -12.22
CA ASN A 103 -1.60 0.07 -12.73
C ASN A 103 -2.37 1.24 -12.12
N LYS A 104 -3.03 1.07 -10.97
CA LYS A 104 -3.70 2.18 -10.27
C LYS A 104 -2.97 2.58 -9.01
N CYS A 105 -2.99 3.88 -8.71
CA CYS A 105 -2.55 4.41 -7.44
C CYS A 105 -3.72 5.03 -6.68
N PHE A 106 -3.96 4.57 -5.46
CA PHE A 106 -4.99 5.10 -4.57
C PHE A 106 -4.32 5.98 -3.53
N LEU A 107 -4.67 7.27 -3.50
CA LEU A 107 -4.25 8.18 -2.46
C LEU A 107 -5.42 8.40 -1.50
N ILE A 108 -5.31 7.79 -0.32
CA ILE A 108 -6.28 7.84 0.75
C ILE A 108 -5.85 8.91 1.75
N LEU A 109 -6.65 9.96 1.83
CA LEU A 109 -6.53 11.05 2.79
C LEU A 109 -7.65 10.92 3.83
N ASP A 110 -7.71 11.84 4.79
CA ASP A 110 -8.67 11.79 5.90
C ASP A 110 -10.13 11.64 5.42
N GLU A 111 -10.55 12.46 4.44
CA GLU A 111 -11.95 12.52 3.98
C GLU A 111 -12.13 12.11 2.51
N LYS A 112 -11.03 11.93 1.77
CA LYS A 112 -11.07 11.66 0.33
C LYS A 112 -10.17 10.49 -0.06
N CYS A 113 -10.52 9.87 -1.19
CA CYS A 113 -9.68 8.90 -1.87
C CYS A 113 -9.59 9.33 -3.33
N LEU A 114 -8.38 9.64 -3.79
CA LEU A 114 -8.10 9.94 -5.18
C LEU A 114 -7.55 8.69 -5.86
N ILE A 115 -7.90 8.48 -7.12
CA ILE A 115 -7.48 7.33 -7.90
C ILE A 115 -6.78 7.85 -9.15
N PHE A 116 -5.58 7.35 -9.40
CA PHE A 116 -4.76 7.65 -10.57
C PHE A 116 -4.60 6.39 -11.40
N ASP A 117 -4.73 6.52 -12.72
CA ASP A 117 -4.60 5.46 -13.72
C ASP A 117 -3.21 5.41 -14.37
#